data_AF-A0A845X5I5-F1
#
_entry.id   AF-A0A845X5I5-F1
#
_cell.length_a   1.000
_cell.length_b   1.000
_cell.length_c   1.000
_cell.angle_alpha   90.00
_cell.angle_beta   90.00
_cell.angle_gamma   90.00
#
_symmetry.space_group_name_H-M   'P 1'
#
loop_
_entity.id
_entity.type
_entity.pdbx_description
1 polymer ?
#
loop_
_entity_poly.entity_id
_entity_poly.type
_entity_poly.pdbx_seq_one_letter_code
_entity_poly.pdbx_strand_id
1 'polypeptide(L)' 'MNTHNQARAMMMRHTKSVRNRQESMLGRTAAEIGLDINPVDFRNSVQGKPSAAARRGYDRSTSAMS' A
#
# COMPACT_ATOMS: atom_id res chain seq x y z
N MET A 1 -21.99 15.65 -9.32
CA MET A 1 -20.92 14.73 -8.93
C MET A 1 -21.18 13.36 -9.54
N ASN A 2 -20.18 12.74 -10.20
CA ASN A 2 -20.32 11.43 -10.82
C ASN A 2 -19.90 10.33 -9.83
N THR A 3 -20.79 9.38 -9.55
CA THR A 3 -20.58 8.25 -8.62
C THR A 3 -19.38 7.37 -9.01
N HIS A 4 -19.13 7.19 -10.31
CA HIS A 4 -17.97 6.44 -10.80
C HIS A 4 -16.64 7.12 -10.43
N ASN A 5 -16.59 8.44 -10.53
CA ASN A 5 -15.39 9.19 -10.16
C ASN A 5 -15.14 9.13 -8.66
N GLN A 6 -16.20 9.14 -7.85
CA GLN A 6 -16.09 8.99 -6.40
C GLN A 6 -15.61 7.58 -6.01
N ALA A 7 -16.17 6.53 -6.61
CA ALA A 7 -15.73 5.16 -6.38
C ALA A 7 -14.25 4.97 -6.78
N ARG A 8 -13.84 5.53 -7.92
CA ARG A 8 -12.43 5.52 -8.36
C ARG A 8 -11.52 6.24 -7.38
N ALA A 9 -11.92 7.42 -6.88
CA ALA A 9 -11.14 8.17 -5.91
C ALA A 9 -10.97 7.39 -4.59
N MET A 10 -12.02 6.71 -4.11
CA MET A 10 -11.95 5.86 -2.93
C MET A 10 -10.99 4.67 -3.13
N MET A 11 -11.09 3.98 -4.28
CA MET A 11 -10.21 2.87 -4.61
C MET A 11 -8.74 3.30 -4.68
N MET A 12 -8.45 4.43 -5.31
CA MET A 12 -7.09 4.97 -5.43
C MET A 12 -6.53 5.41 -4.07
N ARG A 13 -7.36 6.04 -3.22
CA ARG A 13 -6.96 6.44 -1.86
C ARG A 13 -6.60 5.23 -1.00
N HIS A 14 -7.45 4.21 -1.02
CA HIS A 14 -7.19 2.96 -0.30
C HIS A 14 -5.90 2.28 -0.79
N THR A 15 -5.74 2.17 -2.11
CA THR A 15 -4.52 1.65 -2.73
C THR A 15 -3.26 2.40 -2.27
N LYS A 16 -3.31 3.74 -2.25
CA LYS A 16 -2.21 4.57 -1.76
C LYS A 16 -1.91 4.29 -0.28
N SER A 17 -2.93 4.12 0.56
CA SER A 17 -2.75 3.83 1.98
C SER A 17 -2.02 2.50 2.22
N VAL A 18 -2.41 1.45 1.50
CA VAL A 18 -1.75 0.13 1.60
C VAL A 18 -0.28 0.24 1.18
N ARG A 19 0.00 0.97 0.09
CA ARG A 19 1.37 1.20 -0.39
C ARG A 19 2.23 1.94 0.63
N ASN A 20 1.72 3.06 1.16
CA ASN A 20 2.47 3.85 2.13
C ASN A 20 2.84 3.03 3.38
N ARG A 21 1.94 2.14 3.81
CA ARG A 21 2.20 1.26 4.95
C ARG A 21 3.23 0.19 4.61
N GLN A 22 3.17 -0.40 3.42
CA GLN A 22 4.21 -1.30 2.93
C GLN A 22 5.58 -0.62 2.89
N GLU A 23 5.69 0.55 2.24
CA GLU A 23 6.94 1.31 2.12
C GLU A 23 7.50 1.69 3.50
N SER A 24 6.65 2.13 4.44
CA SER A 24 7.09 2.49 5.79
C SER A 24 7.55 1.29 6.62
N MET A 25 6.85 0.15 6.54
CA MET A 25 7.24 -1.06 7.28
C MET A 25 8.54 -1.64 6.75
N LEU A 26 8.63 -1.82 5.43
CA LEU A 26 9.82 -2.40 4.81
C LEU A 26 11.02 -1.47 4.90
N GLY A 27 10.83 -0.15 4.75
CA GLY A 27 11.91 0.83 4.89
C GLY A 27 12.50 0.87 6.29
N ARG A 28 11.69 0.69 7.35
CA ARG A 28 12.21 0.58 8.72
C ARG A 28 13.02 -0.69 8.92
N THR A 29 12.50 -1.84 8.51
CA THR A 29 13.22 -3.12 8.62
C THR A 29 14.50 -3.13 7.80
N ALA A 30 14.50 -2.51 6.61
CA ALA A 30 15.68 -2.33 5.77
C ALA A 30 16.79 -1.55 6.49
N ALA A 31 16.41 -0.41 7.08
CA ALA A 31 17.34 0.41 7.85
C ALA A 31 17.90 -0.32 9.08
N GLU A 32 17.08 -1.12 9.77
CA GLU A 32 17.51 -1.93 10.93
C GLU A 32 18.56 -2.98 10.58
N ILE A 33 18.44 -3.61 9.41
CA ILE A 33 19.39 -4.65 8.95
C ILE A 33 20.56 -4.08 8.13
N GLY A 34 20.65 -2.75 7.99
CA GLY A 34 21.70 -2.07 7.22
C GLY A 34 21.59 -2.27 5.70
N LEU A 35 20.40 -2.58 5.20
CA LEU A 35 20.14 -2.75 3.78
C LEU A 35 19.63 -1.42 3.19
N ASP A 36 20.35 -0.88 2.21
CA ASP A 36 19.90 0.29 1.44
C ASP A 36 18.89 -0.18 0.39
N ILE A 37 17.61 0.08 0.62
CA ILE A 37 16.52 -0.34 -0.28
C ILE A 37 15.82 0.90 -0.80
N ASN A 38 15.69 1.01 -2.11
CA ASN A 38 14.94 2.09 -2.71
C ASN A 38 13.44 1.79 -2.55
N PRO A 39 12.60 2.76 -2.14
CA PRO A 39 11.15 2.58 -2.10
C PRO A 39 10.53 2.09 -3.42
N VAL A 40 11.22 2.34 -4.55
CA VAL A 40 10.85 1.84 -5.89
C VAL A 40 10.97 0.32 -5.99
N ASP A 41 11.88 -0.32 -5.25
CA ASP A 41 12.12 -1.77 -5.30
C ASP A 41 10.94 -2.56 -4.73
N PHE A 42 10.14 -1.95 -3.84
CA PHE A 42 8.92 -2.54 -3.30
C PHE A 42 7.69 -2.37 -4.21
N ARG A 43 7.80 -1.59 -5.28
CA ARG A 43 6.69 -1.29 -6.18
C ARG A 43 6.63 -2.33 -7.29
N ASN A 44 5.70 -3.26 -7.17
CA ASN A 44 5.39 -4.18 -8.27
C ASN A 44 4.87 -3.39 -9.49
N SER A 45 5.44 -3.68 -10.66
CA SER A 45 5.26 -2.90 -11.90
C SER A 45 3.91 -3.06 -12.59
N VAL A 46 3.10 -4.07 -12.21
CA VAL A 46 1.82 -4.31 -12.88
C VAL A 46 0.78 -3.29 -12.42
N GLN A 47 0.69 -2.19 -13.18
CA GLN A 47 -0.37 -1.17 -13.11
C GLN A 47 -0.41 -0.33 -11.82
N GLY A 48 0.67 -0.31 -11.03
CA GLY A 48 0.73 0.46 -9.78
C GLY A 48 -0.24 -0.03 -8.68
N LYS A 49 -0.82 -1.23 -8.85
CA LYS A 49 -1.70 -1.84 -7.87
C LYS A 49 -0.87 -2.64 -6.85
N PRO A 50 -1.20 -2.57 -5.55
CA PRO A 50 -0.60 -3.43 -4.55
C PRO A 50 -0.89 -4.89 -4.88
N SER A 51 0.10 -5.76 -4.69
CA SER A 51 -0.09 -7.20 -4.87
C SER A 51 -1.17 -7.73 -3.92
N ALA A 52 -1.77 -8.89 -4.24
CA ALA A 52 -2.77 -9.51 -3.37
C ALA A 52 -2.21 -9.80 -1.96
N ALA A 53 -0.92 -10.17 -1.88
CA ALA A 53 -0.21 -10.34 -0.62
C ALA A 53 -0.05 -9.01 0.14
N ALA A 54 0.34 -7.93 -0.56
CA ALA A 54 0.47 -6.62 0.05
C ALA A 54 -0.87 -6.09 0.58
N ARG A 55 -1.99 -6.34 -0.12
CA ARG A 55 -3.33 -6.03 0.38
C ARG A 55 -3.64 -6.80 1.66
N ARG A 56 -3.43 -8.12 1.70
CA ARG A 56 -3.73 -8.91 2.91
C ARG A 56 -2.85 -8.54 4.11
N GLY A 57 -1.58 -8.21 3.88
CA GLY A 57 -0.62 -7.95 4.97
C GLY A 57 -0.58 -6.50 5.46
N TYR A 58 -0.76 -5.53 4.56
CA TYR A 58 -0.61 -4.10 4.89
C TYR A 58 -1.92 -3.32 4.92
N ASP A 59 -3.03 -3.89 4.45
CA ASP A 59 -4.34 -3.27 4.65
C ASP A 59 -4.71 -3.24 6.14
N ARG A 60 -5.59 -2.31 6.51
CA ARG A 60 -6.14 -2.24 7.87
C ARG A 60 -7.04 -3.45 8.10
N SER A 61 -6.98 -4.02 9.30
CA SER A 61 -7.93 -5.04 9.73
C SER A 61 -9.35 -4.47 9.71
N THR A 62 -10.30 -5.27 9.20
CA THR A 62 -11.73 -4.92 9.19
C THR A 62 -12.33 -4.81 10.58
N SER A 63 -11.64 -5.33 11.60
CA SER A 63 -12.05 -5.32 13.01
C SER A 63 -12.15 -3.94 13.66
N ALA A 64 -11.57 -2.90 13.06
CA ALA A 64 -11.61 -1.53 13.56
C ALA A 64 -12.76 -0.67 12.98
N MET A 65 -13.75 -1.30 12.33
CA MET A 65 -14.91 -0.62 11.71
C MET A 65 -16.22 -0.75 12.51
N SER A 66 -16.14 -1.23 13.76
CA SER A 66 -17.27 -1.32 14.70
C SER A 66 -17.60 0.02 15.35
#